data_AF-A0AAD9LQ63-F1
#
_entry.id   AF-A0AAD9LQ63-F1
#
_cell.length_a   1.000
_cell.length_b   1.000
_cell.length_c   1.000
_cell.angle_alpha   90.00
_cell.angle_beta   90.00
_cell.angle_gamma   90.00
#
_symmetry.space_group_name_H-M   'P 1'
#
loop_
_entity.id
_entity.type
_entity.pdbx_description
1 polymer ?
#
loop_
_entity_poly.entity_id
_entity_poly.type
_entity_poly.pdbx_seq_one_letter_code
_entity_poly.pdbx_strand_id
1 'polypeptide(L)' 'MFSQGVLKIDLGDHGTWVINRQVPNRQIWWSSPVSGPRRYEYDAESGNWLNTRDRGELMGLLRTEILDATGIEIYN' A
#
# COMPACT_ATOMS: atom_id res chain seq x y z
N MET A 1 9.30 -5.83 8.89
CA MET A 1 9.42 -7.32 8.85
C MET A 1 8.69 -7.82 7.62
N PHE A 2 9.32 -8.68 6.82
CA PHE A 2 8.64 -9.42 5.74
C PHE A 2 8.47 -10.88 6.18
N SER A 3 7.24 -11.37 6.21
CA SER A 3 6.93 -12.77 6.56
C SER A 3 5.62 -13.19 5.91
N GLN A 4 5.58 -14.38 5.31
CA GLN A 4 4.36 -15.01 4.78
C GLN A 4 3.50 -14.09 3.86
N GLY A 5 4.15 -13.26 3.04
CA GLY A 5 3.45 -12.34 2.12
C GLY A 5 2.92 -11.05 2.76
N VAL A 6 3.28 -10.79 4.02
CA VAL A 6 3.02 -9.54 4.73
C VAL A 6 4.31 -8.75 4.85
N LEU A 7 4.28 -7.48 4.43
CA LEU A 7 5.29 -6.47 4.69
C LEU A 7 4.74 -5.45 5.69
N LYS A 8 5.33 -5.42 6.89
CA LYS A 8 5.07 -4.37 7.89
C LYS A 8 6.12 -3.26 7.75
N ILE A 9 5.66 -2.03 7.54
CA ILE A 9 6.44 -0.79 7.53
C ILE A 9 6.11 -0.06 8.84
N ASP A 10 7.06 -0.05 9.77
CA ASP A 10 6.91 0.56 11.08
C ASP A 10 7.77 1.83 11.12
N LEU A 11 7.13 2.99 11.30
CA LEU A 11 7.78 4.31 11.28
C LEU A 11 7.70 4.98 12.66
N GLY A 12 7.59 4.20 13.73
CA GLY A 12 7.54 4.71 15.10
C GLY A 12 6.29 5.56 15.34
N ASP A 13 6.48 6.79 15.80
CA ASP A 13 5.40 7.71 16.17
C ASP A 13 4.49 8.09 14.98
N HIS A 14 4.97 7.91 13.75
CA HIS A 14 4.18 8.14 12.53
C HIS A 14 3.21 6.98 12.22
N GLY A 15 3.34 5.85 12.90
CA GLY A 15 2.44 4.71 12.78
C GLY A 15 3.01 3.54 11.98
N THR A 16 2.14 2.56 11.71
CA THR A 16 2.48 1.32 11.01
C THR A 16 1.58 1.13 9.79
N TRP A 17 2.21 0.95 8.63
CA TRP A 17 1.57 0.51 7.41
C TRP A 17 1.81 -0.98 7.19
N VAL A 18 0.83 -1.65 6.59
CA VAL A 18 0.94 -3.07 6.25
C VAL A 18 0.52 -3.29 4.81
N ILE A 19 1.41 -3.92 4.03
CA ILE A 19 1.09 -4.49 2.72
C ILE A 19 0.93 -6.00 2.91
N ASN A 20 -0.18 -6.56 2.45
CA ASN A 20 -0.43 -8.00 2.51
C ASN A 20 -0.81 -8.52 1.12
N ARG A 21 -0.13 -9.58 0.67
CA ARG A 21 -0.49 -10.32 -0.54
C ARG A 21 -1.61 -11.31 -0.25
N GLN A 22 -2.79 -11.06 -0.83
CA GLN A 22 -3.97 -11.89 -0.70
C GLN A 22 -4.14 -12.78 -1.93
N VAL A 23 -3.38 -13.88 -1.95
CA VAL A 23 -3.29 -14.82 -3.10
C VAL A 23 -4.67 -15.36 -3.54
N PRO A 24 -5.57 -15.83 -2.64
CA PRO A 24 -6.87 -16.36 -3.06
C PRO A 24 -7.72 -15.34 -3.82
N ASN A 25 -7.61 -14.06 -3.43
CA ASN A 25 -8.36 -12.97 -4.05
C ASN A 25 -7.60 -12.31 -5.21
N ARG A 26 -6.35 -12.71 -5.48
CA ARG A 26 -5.44 -12.06 -6.44
C ARG A 26 -5.27 -10.57 -6.18
N GLN A 27 -5.22 -10.21 -4.89
CA GLN A 27 -5.20 -8.81 -4.45
C GLN A 27 -3.94 -8.49 -3.64
N ILE A 28 -3.65 -7.19 -3.56
CA ILE A 28 -2.81 -6.60 -2.52
C ILE A 28 -3.71 -5.78 -1.60
N TRP A 29 -3.53 -5.94 -0.29
CA TRP A 29 -4.20 -5.13 0.71
C TRP A 29 -3.20 -4.15 1.34
N TRP A 30 -3.59 -2.89 1.36
CA TRP A 30 -2.90 -1.79 2.04
C TRP A 30 -3.66 -1.48 3.32
N SER A 31 -3.00 -1.53 4.48
CA SER A 31 -3.53 -1.01 5.73
C SER A 31 -2.72 0.20 6.12
N SER A 32 -3.39 1.36 6.18
CA SER A 32 -2.79 2.64 6.55
C SER A 32 -3.37 3.16 7.87
N PRO A 33 -2.56 3.76 8.75
CA PRO A 33 -3.06 4.52 9.89
C PRO A 33 -3.74 5.83 9.47
N VAL A 34 -3.54 6.30 8.22
CA VAL A 34 -4.08 7.55 7.68
C VAL A 34 -5.40 7.32 6.95
N SER A 35 -5.41 6.42 5.96
CA SER A 35 -6.58 6.20 5.08
C SER A 35 -7.32 4.89 5.32
N GLY A 36 -6.88 4.10 6.32
CA GLY A 36 -7.47 2.81 6.64
C GLY A 36 -7.17 1.73 5.59
N PRO A 37 -7.95 0.63 5.57
CA PRO A 37 -7.70 -0.50 4.68
C PRO A 37 -8.21 -0.24 3.25
N ARG A 38 -7.38 -0.58 2.26
CA ARG A 38 -7.67 -0.51 0.84
C ARG A 38 -7.25 -1.82 0.15
N ARG A 39 -7.97 -2.20 -0.90
CA ARG A 39 -7.73 -3.42 -1.69
C ARG A 39 -7.41 -3.04 -3.12
N TYR A 40 -6.45 -3.74 -3.69
CA TYR A 40 -5.94 -3.45 -5.02
C TYR A 40 -5.88 -4.72 -5.86
N GLU A 41 -6.23 -4.58 -7.12
CA GLU A 41 -6.12 -5.63 -8.14
C GLU A 41 -5.12 -5.19 -9.19
N TYR A 42 -4.40 -6.16 -9.77
CA TYR A 42 -3.42 -5.89 -10.80
C TYR A 42 -4.13 -5.62 -12.13
N ASP A 43 -3.87 -4.46 -12.70
CA ASP A 43 -4.35 -4.04 -14.00
C ASP A 43 -3.27 -4.34 -15.04
N ALA A 44 -3.53 -5.31 -15.90
CA ALA A 44 -2.53 -5.81 -16.85
C ALA A 44 -2.22 -4.84 -17.99
N GLU A 45 -3.12 -3.89 -18.26
CA GLU A 45 -2.95 -2.86 -19.30
C GLU A 45 -1.96 -1.78 -18.84
N SER A 46 -2.16 -1.23 -17.63
CA SER A 46 -1.26 -0.23 -17.05
C SER A 46 -0.02 -0.81 -16.38
N GLY A 47 -0.06 -2.09 -15.97
CA GLY A 47 0.96 -2.69 -15.13
C GLY A 47 0.90 -2.27 -13.65
N ASN A 48 -0.19 -1.60 -13.25
CA ASN A 48 -0.33 -1.01 -11.91
C ASN A 48 -1.30 -1.79 -11.03
N TRP A 49 -1.17 -1.58 -9.71
CA TRP A 49 -2.13 -2.07 -8.72
C TRP A 49 -3.17 -0.98 -8.47
N LEU A 50 -4.41 -1.22 -8.87
CA LEU A 50 -5.49 -0.24 -8.84
C LEU A 50 -6.51 -0.58 -7.76
N ASN A 51 -6.95 0.45 -7.03
CA ASN A 51 -7.92 0.30 -5.97
C ASN A 51 -9.25 -0.23 -6.51
N THR A 52 -9.85 -1.19 -5.82
CA THR A 52 -11.09 -1.85 -6.26
C THR A 52 -12.33 -0.95 -6.23
N ARG A 53 -12.26 0.23 -5.60
CA ARG A 53 -13.38 1.17 -5.48
C ARG A 53 -13.20 2.42 -6.35
N ASP A 54 -12.06 3.10 -6.20
CA ASP A 54 -11.82 4.43 -6.79
C ASP A 54 -10.81 4.41 -7.95
N ARG A 55 -10.25 3.25 -8.29
CA ARG A 55 -9.22 3.07 -9.32
C ARG A 55 -7.92 3.85 -9.08
N GLY A 56 -7.72 4.42 -7.89
CA GLY A 56 -6.46 5.06 -7.51
C GLY A 56 -5.31 4.05 -7.41
N GLU A 57 -4.09 4.49 -7.72
CA GLU A 57 -2.91 3.62 -7.75
C GLU A 57 -2.30 3.39 -6.37
N LEU A 58 -1.88 2.16 -6.08
CA LEU A 58 -1.24 1.79 -4.81
C LEU A 58 0.05 2.59 -4.56
N MET A 59 0.95 2.63 -5.55
CA MET A 59 2.27 3.27 -5.37
C MET A 59 2.17 4.78 -5.21
N GLY A 60 1.23 5.41 -5.93
CA GLY A 60 0.93 6.84 -5.76
C GLY A 60 0.47 7.15 -4.33
N LEU A 61 -0.55 6.43 -3.84
CA LEU A 61 -1.07 6.62 -2.48
C LEU A 61 0.01 6.37 -1.42
N LEU A 62 0.77 5.27 -1.54
CA LEU A 62 1.83 4.93 -0.60
C LEU A 62 2.86 6.05 -0.50
N ARG A 63 3.32 6.58 -1.64
CA ARG A 63 4.30 7.67 -1.68
C ARG A 63 3.77 8.91 -1.00
N THR A 64 2.56 9.34 -1.35
CA THR A 64 1.91 10.50 -0.75
C THR A 64 1.78 10.33 0.75
N GLU A 65 1.26 9.20 1.23
CA GLU A 65 1.06 9.00 2.67
C GLU A 65 2.37 8.98 3.45
N ILE A 66 3.42 8.33 2.93
CA ILE A 66 4.71 8.28 3.63
C ILE A 66 5.38 9.65 3.61
N LEU A 67 5.33 10.37 2.49
CA LEU A 67 5.86 11.72 2.38
C LEU A 67 5.14 12.66 3.36
N ASP A 68 3.82 12.66 3.36
CA ASP A 68 3.03 13.52 4.25
C ASP A 68 3.24 13.19 5.72
N ALA A 69 3.39 11.91 6.06
CA ALA A 69 3.58 11.48 7.44
C ALA A 69 4.99 11.76 7.98
N THR A 70 6.03 11.62 7.14
CA THR A 70 7.43 11.58 7.61
C THR A 70 8.34 12.65 7.01
N GLY A 71 7.91 13.32 5.94
CA GLY A 71 8.76 14.19 5.13
C GLY A 71 9.78 13.44 4.25
N ILE A 72 9.75 12.10 4.24
CA ILE A 72 10.68 11.27 3.46
C ILE A 72 10.06 10.91 2.12
N GLU A 73 10.81 11.20 1.05
CA GLU A 73 10.42 10.85 -0.31
C GLU A 73 10.84 9.40 -0.65
N ILE A 74 9.92 8.64 -1.26
CA ILE A 74 10.20 7.28 -1.75
C ILE A 74 10.34 7.32 -3.28
N TYR A 75 11.55 7.04 -3.77
CA TYR A 75 11.88 7.02 -5.20
C TYR A 75 11.47 5.70 -5.89
N ASN A 76 11.57 5.65 -7.22
CA ASN A 76 11.42 4.44 -8.05
C ASN A 76 12.73 3.65 -8.08
#